data_AF-A0A8T4ZJZ4-F1
#
_entry.id   AF-A0A8T4ZJZ4-F1
#
_cell.length_a   1.000
_cell.length_b   1.000
_cell.length_c   1.000
_cell.angle_alpha   90.00
_cell.angle_beta   90.00
_cell.angle_gamma   90.00
#
_symmetry.space_group_name_H-M   'P 1'
#
loop_
_entity.id
_entity.type
_entity.pdbx_description
1 polymer ?
#
loop_
_entity_poly.entity_id
_entity_poly.type
_entity_poly.pdbx_seq_one_letter_code
_entity_poly.pdbx_strand_id
1 'polypeptide(L)'
;MLNNAEKKGKPRIFKISQKLTAMLNAIPEEKDGSFRSCYANLYRDFNSQRRTIAAKLQNPRLLRIFFHTFRHWKATMEYHRAKDILHVM
;
A
#
# COMPACT_ATOMS: atom_id res chain seq x y z
N MET A 1 -13.04 -9.86 3.82
CA MET A 1 -11.94 -10.47 3.02
C MET A 1 -10.53 -10.20 3.57
N LEU A 2 -10.32 -9.30 4.55
CA LEU A 2 -8.98 -8.93 5.03
C LEU A 2 -8.24 -10.01 5.85
N ASN A 3 -8.96 -10.97 6.45
CA ASN A 3 -8.38 -11.96 7.37
C ASN A 3 -8.25 -13.37 6.77
N ASN A 4 -8.46 -13.55 5.47
CA ASN A 4 -8.37 -14.87 4.84
C ASN A 4 -6.99 -15.00 4.17
N ALA A 5 -6.11 -15.81 4.76
CA ALA A 5 -4.81 -16.10 4.16
C ALA A 5 -4.98 -17.04 2.95
N GLU A 6 -4.38 -16.67 1.82
CA GLU A 6 -4.46 -17.45 0.56
C GLU A 6 -3.98 -18.89 0.73
N LYS A 7 -2.92 -19.10 1.52
CA LYS A 7 -2.34 -20.42 1.82
C LYS A 7 -2.77 -20.97 3.18
N LYS A 8 -4.02 -20.71 3.61
CA LYS A 8 -4.66 -21.28 4.82
C LYS A 8 -3.85 -21.14 6.13
N GLY A 9 -2.94 -20.17 6.21
CA GLY A 9 -2.17 -19.85 7.41
C GLY A 9 -2.86 -18.83 8.32
N LYS A 10 -2.22 -18.46 9.43
CA LYS A 10 -2.70 -17.36 10.27
C LYS A 10 -2.51 -16.02 9.52
N PRO A 11 -3.57 -15.22 9.32
CA PRO A 11 -3.45 -13.92 8.65
C PRO A 11 -2.60 -12.98 9.50
N ARG A 12 -1.78 -12.17 8.82
CA ARG A 12 -0.99 -11.15 9.50
C ARG A 12 -1.86 -9.91 9.74
N ILE A 13 -1.86 -9.42 10.99
CA ILE A 13 -2.59 -8.21 11.38
C ILE A 13 -1.63 -7.02 11.33
N PHE A 14 -2.02 -5.96 10.61
CA PHE A 14 -1.25 -4.72 10.53
C PHE A 14 -1.99 -3.58 11.23
N LYS A 15 -1.23 -2.74 11.97
CA LYS A 15 -1.75 -1.47 12.47
C LYS A 15 -1.74 -0.44 11.34
N ILE A 16 -2.86 0.24 11.15
CA ILE A 16 -3.01 1.33 10.18
C ILE A 16 -3.12 2.67 10.91
N SER A 17 -2.75 3.77 10.24
CA SER A 17 -2.86 5.10 10.80
C SER A 17 -4.33 5.57 10.85
N GLN A 18 -4.66 6.43 11.81
CA GLN A 18 -6.00 7.03 11.90
C GLN A 18 -6.39 7.77 10.62
N LYS A 19 -5.42 8.43 9.98
CA LYS A 19 -5.60 9.09 8.68
C LYS A 19 -6.04 8.09 7.60
N LEU A 20 -5.40 6.92 7.53
CA LEU A 20 -5.78 5.89 6.57
C LEU A 20 -7.19 5.38 6.86
N THR A 21 -7.53 5.13 8.13
CA THR A 21 -8.89 4.73 8.52
C THR A 21 -9.93 5.76 8.08
N ALA A 22 -9.68 7.05 8.34
CA ALA A 22 -10.57 8.12 7.91
C ALA A 22 -10.72 8.18 6.38
N MET A 23 -9.63 8.02 5.63
CA MET A 23 -9.66 7.98 4.16
C MET A 23 -10.44 6.79 3.63
N LEU A 24 -10.31 5.60 4.24
CA LEU A 24 -11.04 4.40 3.83
C LEU A 24 -12.54 4.55 4.09
N ASN A 25 -12.93 5.12 5.23
CA ASN A 25 -14.33 5.36 5.58
C ASN A 25 -15.00 6.43 4.69
N ALA A 26 -14.21 7.30 4.05
CA ALA A 26 -14.72 8.32 3.15
C ALA A 26 -14.99 7.78 1.72
N ILE A 27 -14.55 6.57 1.39
CA ILE A 27 -14.82 5.95 0.10
C ILE A 27 -16.27 5.46 0.11
N PRO A 28 -17.10 5.77 -0.91
CA PRO A 28 -18.47 5.29 -0.96
C PRO A 28 -18.51 3.76 -0.94
N GLU A 29 -19.38 3.20 -0.10
CA GLU A 29 -19.60 1.75 -0.04
C GLU A 29 -20.43 1.31 -1.25
N GLU A 30 -19.75 0.76 -2.25
CA GLU A 30 -20.43 0.07 -3.34
C GLU A 30 -20.84 -1.34 -2.88
N LYS A 31 -21.96 -1.85 -3.43
CA LYS A 31 -22.52 -3.18 -3.10
C LYS A 31 -21.51 -4.33 -3.24
N ASP A 32 -20.47 -4.12 -4.06
CA ASP A 32 -19.44 -5.10 -4.43
C ASP A 32 -18.09 -4.89 -3.69
N GLY A 33 -18.00 -3.87 -2.82
CA GLY A 33 -16.83 -3.56 -2.01
C GLY A 33 -15.83 -2.60 -2.67
N SER A 34 -15.26 -1.69 -1.88
CA SER A 34 -14.51 -0.50 -2.31
C SER A 34 -13.20 -0.76 -3.09
N PHE A 35 -12.74 -2.01 -3.16
CA PHE A 35 -11.47 -2.40 -3.80
C PHE A 35 -11.59 -3.65 -4.66
N ARG A 36 -12.72 -3.84 -5.36
CA ARG A 36 -12.90 -4.95 -6.31
C ARG A 36 -12.14 -4.76 -7.64
N SER A 37 -10.94 -4.16 -7.58
CA SER A 37 -10.03 -4.06 -8.72
C SER A 37 -9.19 -5.34 -8.75
N CYS A 38 -9.14 -6.05 -9.88
CA CYS A 38 -8.24 -7.19 -10.02
C CYS A 38 -6.79 -6.72 -9.82
N TYR A 39 -5.91 -7.58 -9.30
CA TYR A 39 -4.50 -7.20 -9.03
C TYR A 39 -3.79 -6.58 -10.25
N ALA A 40 -4.14 -7.01 -11.46
CA ALA A 40 -3.65 -6.43 -12.70
C ALA A 40 -4.09 -4.97 -12.92
N ASN A 41 -5.32 -4.63 -12.52
CA ASN A 41 -5.84 -3.27 -12.59
C ASN A 41 -5.14 -2.37 -11.56
N LEU A 42 -4.90 -2.84 -10.32
CA LEU A 42 -4.17 -2.05 -9.31
C LEU A 42 -2.76 -1.64 -9.78
N TYR A 43 -2.04 -2.53 -10.47
CA TYR A 43 -0.72 -2.19 -11.00
C TYR A 43 -0.80 -1.13 -12.12
N ARG A 44 -1.79 -1.26 -13.00
CA ARG A 44 -2.04 -0.29 -14.08
C ARG A 44 -2.43 1.07 -13.53
N ASP A 45 -3.35 1.10 -12.57
CA ASP A 45 -3.82 2.32 -11.91
C ASP A 45 -2.68 3.03 -11.21
N PHE A 46 -1.87 2.29 -10.44
CA PHE A 46 -0.68 2.83 -9.79
C PHE A 46 0.30 3.43 -10.81
N ASN A 47 0.57 2.73 -11.92
CA ASN A 47 1.47 3.24 -12.95
C ASN A 47 0.93 4.50 -13.64
N SER A 48 -0.38 4.56 -13.90
CA SER A 48 -1.05 5.73 -14.45
C SER A 48 -0.94 6.94 -13.51
N GLN A 49 -1.33 6.76 -12.24
CA GLN A 49 -1.24 7.81 -11.21
C GLN A 49 0.19 8.32 -11.06
N ARG A 50 1.18 7.41 -11.03
CA ARG A 50 2.60 7.76 -10.91
C ARG A 50 3.09 8.61 -12.09
N ARG A 51 2.66 8.30 -13.32
CA ARG A 51 2.97 9.11 -14.51
C ARG A 51 2.36 10.50 -14.43
N THR A 52 1.09 10.59 -14.04
CA THR A 52 0.39 11.86 -13.85
C THR A 52 1.07 12.74 -12.80
N ILE A 53 1.46 12.16 -11.67
CA ILE A 53 2.15 12.90 -10.60
C ILE A 53 3.56 13.32 -11.06
N ALA A 54 4.30 12.45 -11.76
CA ALA A 54 5.62 12.78 -12.30
C ALA A 54 5.57 13.97 -13.27
N ALA A 55 4.56 14.00 -14.15
CA ALA A 55 4.33 15.12 -15.07
C ALA A 55 3.90 16.38 -14.31
N LYS A 56 2.96 16.27 -13.36
CA LYS A 56 2.47 17.41 -12.57
C LYS A 56 3.58 18.08 -11.75
N LEU A 57 4.48 17.29 -11.16
CA LEU A 57 5.58 17.77 -10.32
C LEU A 57 6.89 17.98 -11.10
N GLN A 58 6.90 17.75 -12.42
CA GLN A 58 8.10 17.82 -13.27
C GLN A 58 9.28 17.00 -12.71
N ASN A 59 8.99 15.86 -12.08
CA ASN A 59 9.99 15.02 -11.42
C ASN A 59 9.98 13.58 -11.98
N PRO A 60 10.89 13.26 -12.92
CA PRO A 60 10.96 11.93 -13.52
C PRO A 60 11.41 10.84 -12.55
N ARG A 61 12.00 11.18 -11.39
CA ARG A 61 12.45 10.19 -10.39
C ARG A 61 11.29 9.39 -9.81
N LEU A 62 10.07 9.96 -9.82
CA LEU A 62 8.87 9.27 -9.37
C LEU A 62 8.57 8.03 -10.21
N LEU A 63 9.00 7.98 -11.48
CA LEU A 63 8.88 6.81 -12.35
C LEU A 63 9.79 5.64 -11.96
N ARG A 64 10.66 5.81 -10.96
CA ARG A 64 11.50 4.75 -10.40
C ARG A 64 10.89 4.07 -9.17
N ILE A 65 9.75 4.57 -8.67
CA ILE A 65 9.10 4.04 -7.46
C ILE A 65 8.15 2.90 -7.83
N PHE A 66 8.33 1.74 -7.21
CA PHE A 66 7.48 0.56 -7.38
C PHE A 66 6.92 0.09 -6.03
N PHE A 67 5.98 -0.86 -6.03
CA PHE A 67 5.41 -1.39 -4.77
C PHE A 67 6.46 -1.93 -3.80
N HIS A 68 7.50 -2.62 -4.31
CA HIS A 68 8.59 -3.11 -3.48
C HIS A 68 9.39 -1.97 -2.85
N THR A 69 9.50 -0.82 -3.51
CA THR A 69 10.18 0.37 -2.97
C THR A 69 9.50 0.83 -1.68
N PHE A 70 8.17 0.89 -1.64
CA PHE A 70 7.43 1.24 -0.43
C PHE A 70 7.61 0.21 0.68
N ARG A 71 7.60 -1.09 0.34
CA ARG A 71 7.84 -2.17 1.30
C ARG A 71 9.23 -2.06 1.93
N HIS A 72 10.27 -1.88 1.12
CA HIS A 72 11.63 -1.75 1.61
C HIS A 72 11.82 -0.49 2.43
N TRP A 73 11.30 0.65 1.96
CA TRP A 73 11.36 1.90 2.70
C TRP A 73 10.69 1.79 4.08
N LYS A 74 9.50 1.19 4.15
CA LYS A 74 8.82 0.97 5.44
C LYS A 74 9.65 0.09 6.38
N ALA A 75 10.26 -0.98 5.85
CA ALA A 75 11.11 -1.86 6.64
C ALA A 75 12.37 -1.14 7.18
N THR A 76 13.04 -0.33 6.35
CA THR A 76 14.22 0.42 6.79
C THR A 76 13.87 1.50 7.82
N MET A 77 12.73 2.17 7.65
CA MET A 77 12.28 3.19 8.60
C MET A 77 11.86 2.57 9.94
N GLU A 78 11.19 1.42 9.95
CA GLU A 78 10.85 0.75 11.21
C GLU A 78 12.05 0.16 11.92
N TYR A 79 13.03 -0.37 11.16
CA TYR A 79 14.28 -0.79 11.76
C TYR A 79 15.01 0.38 12.40
N HIS A 80 15.07 1.52 11.71
CA HIS A 80 15.69 2.73 12.23
C HIS A 80 14.99 3.23 13.52
N ARG A 81 13.66 3.08 13.62
CA ARG A 81 12.88 3.48 14.78
C ARG A 81 13.02 2.52 15.96
N ALA A 82 12.85 1.23 15.73
CA ALA A 82 12.79 0.21 16.79
C ALA A 82 14.17 -0.36 17.15
N LYS A 83 15.12 -0.32 16.21
CA LYS A 83 16.46 -0.94 16.30
C LYS A 83 16.43 -2.44 16.62
N ASP A 84 15.31 -3.10 16.34
CA ASP A 84 15.10 -4.53 16.53
C ASP A 84 14.60 -5.16 15.23
N ILE A 85 15.31 -6.18 14.76
CA ILE A 85 15.00 -6.88 13.52
C ILE A 85 13.72 -7.73 13.62
N LEU A 86 13.40 -8.25 14.81
CA LEU A 86 12.20 -9.07 15.02
C LEU A 86 10.93 -8.22 14.98
N HIS A 87 11.05 -6.94 15.32
CA HIS A 87 9.96 -5.97 15.27
C HIS A 87 9.57 -5.57 13.83
N VAL A 88 10.49 -5.67 12.87
CA VAL A 88 10.32 -5.17 11.49
C VAL A 88 9.56 -6.16 10.58
N MET A 89 9.43 -7.42 11.00
CA MET A 89 8.99 -8.55 10.17
C MET A 89 7.56 -8.43 9.60
#